data_AF-A0A240EH97-F1
#
_entry.id   AF-A0A240EH97-F1
#
_cell.length_a   1.000
_cell.length_b   1.000
_cell.length_c   1.000
_cell.angle_alpha   90.00
_cell.angle_beta   90.00
_cell.angle_gamma   90.00
#
_symmetry.space_group_name_H-M   'P 1'
#
loop_
_entity.id
_entity.type
_entity.pdbx_description
1 polymer ?
#
loop_
_entity_poly.entity_id
_entity_poly.type
_entity_poly.pdbx_seq_one_letter_code
_entity_poly.pdbx_strand_id
1 'polypeptide(L)'
;MDINWSTAIVSNKNIVVVEPHNANLSTHIPELVSLIKTKIGDVHFIAFRHSNGTWKAIEMTRGTIRKIHTIRGQNRYATTMEIPYLVANQFTLGAA
;
A
#
# COMPACT_ATOMS: atom_id res chain seq x y z
N MET A 1 -20.05 -4.01 6.14
CA MET A 1 -19.26 -2.96 6.82
C MET A 1 -18.58 -2.18 5.70
N ASP A 2 -19.00 -0.95 5.46
CA ASP A 2 -18.46 -0.15 4.36
C ASP A 2 -17.12 0.44 4.76
N ILE A 3 -16.06 0.02 4.07
CA ILE A 3 -14.73 0.55 4.34
C ILE A 3 -14.60 1.87 3.57
N ASN A 4 -14.70 2.98 4.29
CA ASN A 4 -14.55 4.31 3.72
C ASN A 4 -13.05 4.59 3.50
N TRP A 5 -12.62 4.58 2.23
CA TRP A 5 -11.23 4.77 1.80
C TRP A 5 -11.08 6.11 1.07
N SER A 6 -10.14 6.94 1.50
CA SER A 6 -9.62 8.02 0.65
C SER A 6 -8.51 7.41 -0.23
N THR A 7 -8.88 7.02 -1.45
CA THR A 7 -7.92 6.45 -2.40
C THR A 7 -7.13 7.58 -3.05
N ALA A 8 -5.83 7.69 -2.75
CA ALA A 8 -4.91 8.51 -3.52
C ALA A 8 -4.19 7.61 -4.54
N ILE A 9 -4.67 7.60 -5.78
CA ILE A 9 -4.06 6.82 -6.86
C ILE A 9 -2.90 7.65 -7.45
N VAL A 10 -1.67 7.37 -7.02
CA VAL A 10 -0.47 7.99 -7.61
C VAL A 10 0.20 6.96 -8.53
N SER A 11 -0.23 6.94 -9.80
CA SER A 11 0.27 6.04 -10.84
C SER A 11 1.55 6.57 -11.49
N ASN A 12 2.66 6.54 -10.77
CA ASN A 12 3.97 6.74 -11.42
C ASN A 12 4.83 5.46 -11.51
N LYS A 13 4.49 4.36 -10.80
CA LYS A 13 5.31 3.14 -10.74
C LYS A 13 4.57 1.81 -10.41
N ASN A 14 3.29 1.63 -10.77
CA ASN A 14 2.47 0.47 -10.33
C ASN A 14 2.35 0.33 -8.78
N ILE A 15 2.31 1.47 -8.08
CA ILE A 15 2.13 1.54 -6.62
C ILE A 15 0.80 2.23 -6.33
N VAL A 16 -0.01 1.64 -5.47
CA VAL A 16 -1.28 2.23 -5.01
C VAL A 16 -1.14 2.62 -3.54
N VAL A 17 -1.58 3.81 -3.17
CA VAL A 17 -1.56 4.28 -1.77
C VAL A 17 -3.00 4.36 -1.25
N VAL A 18 -3.22 3.78 -0.08
CA VAL A 18 -4.54 3.68 0.55
C VAL A 18 -4.46 4.21 1.97
N GLU A 19 -5.23 5.25 2.27
CA GLU A 19 -5.38 5.75 3.64
C GLU A 19 -6.75 5.34 4.19
N PRO A 20 -6.82 4.37 5.13
CA PRO A 20 -8.08 4.01 5.75
C PRO A 20 -8.45 5.07 6.79
N HIS A 21 -9.72 5.48 6.80
CA HIS A 21 -10.16 6.48 7.78
C HIS A 21 -10.20 5.93 9.21
N ASN A 22 -10.56 4.65 9.43
CA ASN A 22 -10.76 4.10 10.79
C ASN A 22 -10.56 2.57 10.94
N ALA A 23 -10.02 1.87 9.93
CA ALA A 23 -9.96 0.41 9.94
C ALA A 23 -8.55 -0.15 10.17
N ASN A 24 -8.44 -1.22 10.96
CA ASN A 24 -7.24 -2.05 10.96
C ASN A 24 -7.20 -2.85 9.65
N LEU A 25 -6.54 -2.29 8.62
CA LEU A 25 -6.49 -2.90 7.29
C LEU A 25 -5.91 -4.32 7.26
N SER A 26 -5.21 -4.76 8.31
CA SER A 26 -4.64 -6.11 8.33
C SER A 26 -5.70 -7.21 8.25
N THR A 27 -6.93 -7.00 8.74
CA THR A 27 -8.02 -7.99 8.64
C THR A 27 -8.73 -7.96 7.28
N HIS A 28 -8.54 -6.90 6.49
CA HIS A 28 -9.25 -6.66 5.23
C HIS A 28 -8.32 -6.70 4.02
N ILE A 29 -7.11 -7.21 4.17
CA ILE A 29 -6.13 -7.32 3.08
C ILE A 29 -6.68 -8.07 1.86
N PRO A 30 -7.37 -9.22 2.00
CA PRO A 30 -7.92 -9.93 0.84
C PRO A 30 -8.94 -9.10 0.05
N GLU A 31 -9.81 -8.39 0.76
CA GLU A 31 -10.85 -7.52 0.17
C GLU A 31 -10.20 -6.33 -0.55
N LEU A 32 -9.19 -5.72 0.07
CA LEU A 32 -8.41 -4.62 -0.50
C LEU A 32 -7.73 -5.03 -1.81
N VAL A 33 -7.07 -6.19 -1.82
CA VAL A 33 -6.39 -6.72 -3.00
C VAL A 33 -7.38 -7.02 -4.11
N SER A 34 -8.52 -7.64 -3.79
CA SER A 34 -9.58 -7.93 -4.76
C SER A 34 -10.14 -6.66 -5.40
N LEU A 35 -10.37 -5.62 -4.59
CA LEU A 35 -10.85 -4.32 -5.08
C LEU A 35 -9.83 -3.66 -6.01
N ILE A 36 -8.56 -3.61 -5.62
CA ILE A 36 -7.50 -2.97 -6.41
C ILE A 36 -7.34 -3.71 -7.74
N LYS A 37 -7.36 -5.05 -7.72
CA LYS A 37 -7.32 -5.86 -8.93
C LYS A 37 -8.50 -5.55 -9.87
N THR A 38 -9.70 -5.36 -9.30
CA THR A 38 -10.91 -5.08 -10.08
C THR A 38 -10.92 -3.66 -10.66
N LYS A 39 -10.45 -2.66 -9.90
CA LYS A 39 -10.54 -1.24 -10.27
C LYS A 39 -9.34 -0.72 -11.07
N ILE A 40 -8.15 -1.25 -10.80
CA ILE A 40 -6.88 -0.74 -11.32
C ILE A 40 -6.19 -1.81 -12.19
N GLY A 41 -6.33 -3.08 -11.82
CA GLY A 41 -5.64 -4.19 -12.47
C GLY A 41 -4.41 -4.65 -11.67
N ASP A 42 -3.43 -5.22 -12.36
CA ASP A 42 -2.21 -5.72 -11.73
C ASP A 42 -1.32 -4.57 -11.27
N VAL A 43 -1.00 -4.58 -9.97
CA VAL A 43 -0.09 -3.63 -9.33
C VAL A 43 1.07 -4.39 -8.72
N HIS A 44 2.23 -3.73 -8.54
CA HIS A 44 3.37 -4.32 -7.85
C HIS A 44 3.31 -4.08 -6.35
N PHE A 45 2.84 -2.90 -5.92
CA PHE A 45 2.75 -2.58 -4.51
C PHE A 45 1.45 -1.89 -4.13
N ILE A 46 0.95 -2.23 -2.94
CA ILE A 46 -0.15 -1.55 -2.28
C ILE A 46 0.36 -1.04 -0.94
N ALA A 47 0.52 0.27 -0.83
CA ALA A 47 0.92 0.92 0.41
C ALA A 47 -0.31 1.35 1.20
N PHE A 48 -0.30 1.13 2.51
CA PHE A 48 -1.40 1.53 3.37
C PHE A 48 -0.96 1.92 4.76
N ARG A 49 -1.71 2.85 5.35
CA ARG A 49 -1.45 3.36 6.70
C ARG A 49 -2.29 2.60 7.72
N HIS A 50 -1.66 2.16 8.81
CA HIS A 50 -2.36 1.67 9.99
C HIS A 50 -2.85 2.82 10.87
N SER A 51 -3.86 2.56 11.71
CA SER A 51 -4.37 3.51 12.70
C SER A 51 -3.30 4.03 13.68
N ASN A 52 -2.26 3.25 13.95
CA ASN A 52 -1.12 3.67 14.76
C ASN A 52 -0.12 4.59 14.02
N GLY A 53 -0.42 4.99 12.78
CA GLY A 53 0.40 5.84 11.95
C GLY A 53 1.55 5.14 11.22
N THR A 54 1.66 3.80 11.33
CA THR A 54 2.68 3.02 10.63
C THR A 54 2.25 2.73 9.21
N TRP A 55 3.17 2.87 8.25
CA TRP A 55 2.93 2.50 6.85
C TRP A 55 3.41 1.08 6.56
N LYS A 56 2.62 0.33 5.80
CA LYS A 56 2.95 -0.99 5.29
C LYS A 56 2.82 -1.02 3.78
N ALA A 57 3.56 -1.90 3.13
CA ALA A 57 3.43 -2.20 1.71
C ALA A 57 3.14 -3.68 1.52
N ILE A 58 2.16 -3.99 0.67
CA ILE A 58 1.91 -5.34 0.16
C ILE A 58 2.63 -5.44 -1.17
N GLU A 59 3.60 -6.34 -1.25
CA GLU A 59 4.22 -6.74 -2.50
C GLU A 59 3.34 -7.78 -3.19
N MET A 60 3.01 -7.49 -4.44
CA MET A 60 2.10 -8.25 -5.27
C MET A 60 2.85 -8.83 -6.47
N THR A 61 2.49 -10.05 -6.88
CA THR A 61 2.99 -10.67 -8.11
C THR A 61 1.83 -11.35 -8.81
N ARG A 62 1.50 -10.88 -10.03
CA ARG A 62 0.37 -11.40 -10.84
C ARG A 62 -0.96 -11.45 -10.07
N GLY A 63 -1.24 -10.40 -9.29
CA GLY A 63 -2.45 -10.29 -8.48
C GLY A 63 -2.47 -11.14 -7.20
N THR A 64 -1.37 -11.82 -6.86
CA THR A 64 -1.22 -12.58 -5.60
C THR A 64 -0.32 -11.85 -4.62
N ILE A 65 -0.64 -11.90 -3.34
CA ILE A 65 0.20 -11.35 -2.27
C ILE A 65 1.46 -12.19 -2.17
N ARG A 66 2.63 -11.58 -2.37
CA ARG A 66 3.93 -12.22 -2.14
C ARG A 66 4.39 -12.01 -0.70
N LYS A 67 4.34 -10.77 -0.22
CA LYS A 67 4.83 -10.40 1.11
C LYS A 67 4.22 -9.08 1.59
N ILE A 68 4.10 -8.93 2.91
CA ILE A 68 3.74 -7.67 3.54
C ILE A 68 4.97 -7.15 4.26
N HIS A 69 5.33 -5.91 3.96
CA HIS A 69 6.50 -5.25 4.50
C HIS A 69 6.09 -4.06 5.36
N THR A 70 6.78 -3.84 6.47
CA THR A 70 6.73 -2.56 7.17
C THR A 70 7.66 -1.60 6.45
N ILE A 71 7.14 -0.43 6.06
CA ILE A 71 7.97 0.61 5.44
C ILE A 71 8.82 1.20 6.57
N ARG A 72 10.14 0.94 6.54
CA ARG A 72 11.10 1.39 7.56
C ARG A 72 11.55 2.79 7.20
N GLY A 73 11.48 3.70 8.17
CA GLY A 73 11.71 5.12 7.93
C GLY A 73 10.51 5.87 8.48
N GLN A 74 10.64 6.28 9.73
CA GLN A 74 9.65 7.07 10.43
C GLN A 74 9.34 8.32 9.61
N ASN A 75 8.14 8.39 9.06
CA ASN A 75 7.42 9.63 9.19
C ASN A 75 5.97 9.26 9.44
N ARG A 76 5.58 9.34 10.72
CA ARG A 76 4.15 9.34 11.09
C ARG A 76 3.39 10.39 10.27
N TYR A 77 4.09 11.39 9.74
CA TYR A 77 3.57 12.47 8.91
C TYR A 77 3.86 12.32 7.41
N ALA A 78 4.41 11.17 6.95
CA ALA A 78 4.61 10.95 5.52
C ALA A 78 3.26 11.09 4.81
N THR A 79 3.23 12.01 3.87
CA THR A 79 2.04 12.29 3.06
C THR A 79 1.84 11.16 2.06
N THR A 80 0.61 11.01 1.58
CA THR A 80 0.27 10.05 0.50
C THR A 80 1.13 10.23 -0.76
N MET A 81 1.74 11.40 -0.95
CA MET A 81 2.66 11.69 -2.06
C MET A 81 4.09 11.15 -1.85
N GLU A 82 4.57 11.02 -0.62
CA GLU A 82 5.93 10.55 -0.32
C GLU A 82 6.03 9.02 -0.28
N ILE A 83 4.94 8.35 0.08
CA ILE A 83 4.89 6.89 0.23
C ILE A 83 5.28 6.12 -1.02
N PRO A 84 4.84 6.48 -2.24
CA PRO A 84 5.28 5.80 -3.46
C PRO A 84 6.81 5.81 -3.63
N TYR A 85 7.46 6.92 -3.27
CA TYR A 85 8.92 7.05 -3.34
C TYR A 85 9.62 6.18 -2.30
N LEU A 86 9.09 6.12 -1.07
CA LEU A 86 9.64 5.27 0.00
C LEU A 86 9.51 3.79 -0.35
N VAL A 87 8.36 3.37 -0.86
CA VAL A 87 8.13 1.99 -1.32
C VAL A 87 9.06 1.66 -2.48
N ALA A 88 9.16 2.54 -3.47
CA ALA A 88 10.14 2.35 -4.55
C ALA A 88 11.55 2.22 -3.96
N ASN A 89 12.05 3.20 -3.21
CA ASN A 89 13.42 3.18 -2.68
C ASN A 89 13.73 1.94 -1.82
N GLN A 90 12.81 1.54 -0.94
CA GLN A 90 13.02 0.41 -0.04
C GLN A 90 12.98 -0.95 -0.76
N PHE A 91 12.15 -1.09 -1.79
CA PHE A 91 11.93 -2.37 -2.48
C PHE A 91 12.52 -2.44 -3.89
N THR A 92 13.13 -1.34 -4.38
CA THR A 92 13.80 -1.25 -5.68
C THR A 92 15.34 -1.16 -5.54
N LEU A 93 15.90 -1.22 -4.33
CA LEU A 93 17.35 -1.34 -4.05
C LEU A 93 17.77 -2.69 -3.42
N GLY A 94 17.07 -3.77 -3.78
CA GLY A 94 17.37 -5.14 -3.32
C GLY A 94 17.98 -6.05 -4.38
N ALA A 95 18.60 -5.52 -5.44
CA ALA A 95 19.40 -6.28 -6.39
C ALA A 95 20.89 -6.06 -6.10
N ALA A 96 21.42 -6.78 -5.11
CA ALA A 96 22.84 -7.02 -4.90
C ALA A 96 23.01 -8.45 -4.37
#